data_AF-A0A5B8UN58-F1
#
_entry.id   AF-A0A5B8UN58-F1
#
_cell.length_a   1.000
_cell.length_b   1.000
_cell.length_c   1.000
_cell.angle_alpha   90.00
_cell.angle_beta   90.00
_cell.angle_gamma   90.00
#
_symmetry.space_group_name_H-M   'P 1'
#
loop_
_entity.id
_entity.type
_entity.pdbx_description
1 polymer ?
#
loop_
_entity_poly.entity_id
_entity_poly.type
_entity_poly.pdbx_seq_one_letter_code
_entity_poly.pdbx_strand_id
1 'polypeptide(L)' 'MHIQMQLMMYIGNDLMEAVPLDREQVPVPGYLGNIKRRLKEKYKDALQNASQPVEFLVVPPVIETAVSE' A
#
# COMPACT_ATOMS: atom_id res chain seq x y z
N MET A 1 10.45 -6.67 16.60
CA MET A 1 9.47 -6.85 15.50
C MET A 1 8.84 -5.49 15.19
N HIS A 2 9.09 -4.93 14.01
CA HIS A 2 8.38 -3.73 13.57
C HIS A 2 7.11 -4.17 12.84
N ILE A 3 6.00 -4.23 13.57
CA ILE A 3 4.70 -4.45 12.96
C ILE A 3 4.19 -3.08 12.51
N GLN A 4 4.27 -2.79 11.21
CA GLN A 4 3.86 -1.50 10.64
C GLN A 4 2.67 -1.66 9.73
N MET A 5 1.74 -0.70 9.82
CA MET A 5 0.65 -0.53 8.87
C MET A 5 1.23 -0.25 7.49
N GLN A 6 0.58 -0.72 6.42
CA GLN A 6 1.12 -0.57 5.07
C GLN A 6 0.06 -0.09 4.08
N LEU A 7 0.48 0.70 3.10
CA LEU A 7 -0.27 0.98 1.89
C LEU A 7 0.26 0.06 0.79
N MET A 8 -0.58 -0.88 0.37
CA MET A 8 -0.28 -1.81 -0.71
C MET A 8 -0.94 -1.32 -2.00
N MET A 9 -0.17 -1.31 -3.08
CA MET A 9 -0.63 -1.00 -4.43
C MET A 9 -0.74 -2.28 -5.24
N TYR A 10 -1.89 -2.50 -5.86
CA TYR A 10 -2.15 -3.65 -6.72
C TYR A 10 -2.51 -3.20 -8.13
N ILE A 11 -2.21 -4.04 -9.11
CA ILE A 11 -2.79 -3.99 -10.45
C ILE A 11 -3.47 -5.34 -10.63
N GLY A 12 -4.80 -5.36 -10.49
CA GLY A 12 -5.48 -6.64 -10.39
C GLY A 12 -5.15 -7.40 -9.12
N ASN A 13 -4.75 -8.67 -9.30
CA ASN A 13 -4.32 -9.54 -8.21
C ASN A 13 -2.82 -9.44 -7.91
N ASP A 14 -2.06 -8.67 -8.70
CA ASP A 14 -0.63 -8.57 -8.55
C ASP A 14 -0.25 -7.42 -7.62
N LEU A 15 0.47 -7.75 -6.55
CA LEU A 15 1.05 -6.78 -5.63
C LEU A 15 2.24 -6.09 -6.29
N MET A 16 2.12 -4.78 -6.48
CA MET A 16 3.19 -3.96 -7.08
C MET A 16 4.18 -3.45 -6.03
N GLU A 17 3.67 -2.89 -4.94
CA GLU A 17 4.51 -2.35 -3.86
C GLU A 17 3.73 -2.25 -2.56
N ALA A 18 4.41 -2.48 -1.43
CA ALA A 18 3.91 -2.24 -0.10
C ALA A 18 4.78 -1.17 0.59
N VAL A 19 4.16 -0.06 0.99
CA VAL A 19 4.84 1.08 1.62
C VAL A 19 4.44 1.17 3.08
N PRO A 20 5.37 1.24 4.04
CA PRO A 20 5.04 1.43 5.44
C PRO A 20 4.35 2.79 5.64
N LEU A 21 3.32 2.78 6.49
CA LEU A 21 2.57 3.96 6.88
C LEU A 21 2.88 4.33 8.33
N ASP A 22 2.99 5.62 8.56
CA ASP A 22 2.92 6.19 9.89
C ASP A 22 1.45 6.29 10.31
N ARG A 23 1.10 5.49 11.33
CA ARG A 23 -0.27 5.39 11.85
C ARG A 23 -0.81 6.75 12.30
N GLU A 24 0.03 7.61 12.85
CA GLU A 24 -0.39 8.93 13.36
C GLU A 24 -0.73 9.90 12.23
N GLN A 25 -0.15 9.68 11.05
CA GLN A 25 -0.35 10.52 9.86
C GLN A 25 -1.51 10.05 8.97
N VAL A 26 -1.96 8.80 9.10
CA VAL A 26 -3.11 8.26 8.33
C VAL A 26 -4.37 9.16 8.38
N PRO A 27 -4.81 9.68 9.55
CA PRO A 27 -5.97 10.57 9.60
C PRO A 27 -5.70 11.97 9.05
N VAL A 28 -4.43 12.35 8.84
CA VAL A 28 -4.05 13.67 8.34
C VAL A 28 -4.40 13.78 6.85
N PRO A 29 -5.25 14.74 6.45
CA PRO A 29 -5.61 14.93 5.06
C PRO A 29 -4.38 15.09 4.16
N GLY A 30 -4.39 14.39 3.02
CA GLY A 30 -3.33 14.47 2.03
C GLY A 30 -2.16 13.49 2.23
N TYR A 31 -1.94 12.94 3.43
CA TYR A 31 -0.84 12.00 3.69
C TYR A 31 -0.89 10.79 2.74
N LEU A 32 -1.99 10.03 2.76
CA LEU A 32 -2.18 8.89 1.86
C LEU A 32 -2.23 9.31 0.39
N GLY A 33 -2.82 10.46 0.10
CA GLY A 33 -2.93 10.99 -1.26
C GLY A 33 -1.56 11.25 -1.90
N ASN A 34 -0.63 11.82 -1.13
CA ASN A 34 0.73 12.08 -1.59
C ASN A 34 1.50 10.79 -1.88
N ILE A 35 1.36 9.77 -1.01
CA ILE A 35 1.98 8.46 -1.22
C ILE A 35 1.39 7.78 -2.47
N LYS A 36 0.05 7.77 -2.61
CA LYS A 36 -0.62 7.22 -3.80
C LYS A 36 -0.19 7.91 -5.09
N ARG A 37 -0.07 9.25 -5.09
CA ARG A 37 0.40 10.02 -6.25
C ARG A 37 1.82 9.63 -6.64
N ARG A 38 2.74 9.59 -5.67
CA ARG A 38 4.13 9.15 -5.88
C ARG A 38 4.21 7.75 -6.45
N LEU A 39 3.39 6.82 -5.95
CA LEU A 39 3.34 5.44 -6.47
C LEU A 39 2.83 5.39 -7.91
N LYS A 40 1.78 6.14 -8.25
CA LYS A 40 1.28 6.24 -9.62
C LYS A 40 2.31 6.84 -10.58
N GLU A 41 3.08 7.83 -10.13
CA GLU A 41 4.18 8.41 -10.91
C GLU A 41 5.32 7.41 -11.10
N LYS A 42 5.71 6.69 -10.03
CA LYS A 42 6.76 5.66 -10.07
C LYS A 42 6.44 4.53 -11.06
N TYR A 43 5.18 4.11 -11.11
CA TYR A 43 4.72 3.01 -11.97
C TYR A 43 3.94 3.49 -13.21
N LYS A 44 4.10 4.76 -13.61
CA LYS A 44 3.31 5.37 -14.70
C LYS A 44 3.33 4.52 -15.97
N ASP A 45 4.50 4.02 -16.37
CA ASP A 45 4.65 3.24 -17.61
C ASP A 45 3.98 1.86 -17.51
N ALA A 46 4.06 1.20 -16.34
CA ALA A 46 3.37 -0.05 -16.09
C ALA A 46 1.84 0.15 -16.09
N LEU A 47 1.38 1.25 -15.49
CA LEU A 47 -0.05 1.59 -15.41
C LEU A 47 -0.65 1.96 -16.77
N GLN A 48 0.13 2.54 -17.69
CA GLN A 48 -0.33 2.85 -19.04
C GLN A 48 -0.67 1.59 -19.85
N ASN A 49 0.03 0.49 -19.59
CA ASN A 49 -0.15 -0.79 -20.29
C ASN A 49 -1.05 -1.77 -19.53
N ALA A 50 -1.41 -1.45 -18.28
CA ALA A 50 -2.25 -2.30 -17.46
C ALA A 50 -3.69 -2.30 -18.00
N SER A 51 -4.23 -3.50 -18.23
CA SER A 51 -5.64 -3.67 -18.60
C SER A 51 -6.59 -3.52 -17.42
N GLN A 52 -6.06 -3.53 -16.19
CA GLN A 52 -6.82 -3.47 -14.94
C GLN A 52 -6.51 -2.19 -14.17
N PRO A 53 -7.50 -1.65 -13.43
CA PRO A 53 -7.29 -0.46 -12.63
C PRO A 53 -6.30 -0.72 -11.49
N VAL A 54 -5.60 0.34 -11.09
CA VAL A 54 -4.78 0.31 -9.87
C VAL A 54 -5.67 0.38 -8.64
N GLU A 55 -5.40 -0.52 -7.70
CA GLU A 55 -6.08 -0.59 -6.41
C GLU A 55 -5.10 -0.28 -5.28
N PHE A 56 -5.61 0.31 -4.20
CA PHE A 56 -4.81 0.64 -3.03
C PHE A 56 -5.51 0.16 -1.78
N LEU A 57 -4.83 -0.70 -1.02
CA LEU A 57 -5.32 -1.25 0.21
C LEU A 57 -4.45 -0.81 1.37
N VAL A 58 -5.08 -0.31 2.43
CA VAL A 58 -4.39 -0.04 3.69
C VAL A 58 -4.54 -1.28 4.56
N VAL A 59 -3.43 -1.95 4.83
CA VAL A 59 -3.41 -3.18 5.62
C VAL A 59 -2.95 -2.84 7.05
N PRO A 60 -3.74 -3.21 8.07
CA PRO A 60 -3.35 -2.99 9.45
C PRO A 60 -2.09 -3.82 9.80
N PRO A 61 -1.35 -3.43 10.84
CA PRO A 61 -0.24 -4.23 11.33
C PRO A 61 -0.72 -5.66 11.63
N VAL A 62 -0.17 -6.65 10.90
CA VAL A 62 -0.47 -8.06 11.16
C VAL A 62 0.33 -8.48 12.39
N ILE A 63 -0.37 -8.66 13.51
CA ILE A 63 0.21 -9.40 14.63
C ILE A 63 0.26 -10.86 14.17
N GLU A 64 1.45 -11.33 13.82
CA GLU A 64 1.70 -12.77 13.72
C GLU A 64 1.60 -13.31 15.15
N THR A 65 0.38 -13.59 15.60
CA THR A 65 0.17 -14.49 16.73
C THR A 65 0.80 -15.79 16.29
N ALA A 66 1.93 -16.12 16.90
CA ALA A 66 2.54 -17.43 16.78
C ALA A 66 1.42 -18.47 16.86
N VAL A 67 1.13 -19.12 15.73
CA VAL A 67 0.36 -20.36 15.72
C VAL A 67 1.17 -21.31 16.58
N SER A 68 0.76 -21.39 17.85
CA SER A 68 1.19 -22.46 18.73
C SER A 68 0.34 -23.64 18.31
N GLU A 69 0.89 -24.47 17.42
CA GLU A 69 0.42 -25.84 17.19
C GLU A 69 0.66 -26.70 18.45
#